data_AF-A0A7C0XQM8-F1
#
_entry.id   AF-A0A7C0XQM8-F1
#
_cell.length_a   1.000
_cell.length_b   1.000
_cell.length_c   1.000
_cell.angle_alpha   90.00
_cell.angle_beta   90.00
_cell.angle_gamma   90.00
#
_symmetry.space_group_name_H-M   'P 1'
#
loop_
_entity.id
_entity.type
_entity.pdbx_description
1 polymer ?
#
loop_
_entity_poly.entity_id
_entity_poly.type
_entity_poly.pdbx_seq_one_letter_code
_entity_poly.pdbx_strand_id
1 'polypeptide(L)'
;VVVIPCSLKTLSDIANSRPETLISRVAVNALRLRRSVILVLRETPLSTIDLLNALKASIAGATILPASPAFYHAPSKILDLVDFVIGKVLDVLGVKHNIYRRWKGYGATQGGTLCDQLFSQEDP
;
A
#
# COMPACT_ATOMS: atom_id res chain seq x y z
N VAL A 1 12.94 4.60 3.73
CA VAL A 1 12.75 5.88 3.00
C VAL A 1 11.32 5.91 2.51
N VAL A 2 10.59 6.98 2.79
CA VAL A 2 9.24 7.18 2.26
C VAL A 2 9.24 8.46 1.45
N VAL A 3 8.77 8.40 0.21
CA VAL A 3 8.53 9.58 -0.63
C VAL A 3 7.03 9.74 -0.75
N ILE A 4 6.48 10.77 -0.09
CA ILE A 4 5.04 11.04 0.00
C ILE A 4 4.77 12.55 -0.13
N PRO A 5 4.06 13.01 -1.18
CA PRO A 5 3.72 12.27 -2.40
C PRO A 5 4.98 11.99 -3.27
N CYS A 6 4.93 10.95 -4.08
CA CYS A 6 5.92 10.63 -5.10
C CYS A 6 5.40 11.03 -6.48
N SER A 7 6.05 12.00 -7.12
CA SER A 7 5.74 12.44 -8.48
C SER A 7 6.28 11.46 -9.52
N LEU A 8 5.71 11.47 -10.72
CA LEU A 8 6.20 10.65 -11.84
C LEU A 8 7.65 10.95 -12.21
N LYS A 9 8.07 12.23 -12.10
CA LYS A 9 9.48 12.60 -12.29
C LYS A 9 10.38 11.90 -11.28
N THR A 10 10.05 11.99 -9.99
CA THR A 10 10.86 11.34 -8.95
C THR A 10 10.87 9.83 -9.10
N LEU A 11 9.73 9.22 -9.47
CA LEU A 11 9.66 7.80 -9.80
C LEU A 11 10.60 7.42 -10.95
N SER A 12 10.59 8.20 -12.04
CA SER A 12 11.47 7.98 -13.19
C SER A 12 12.96 8.08 -12.83
N ASP A 13 13.34 9.10 -12.06
CA ASP A 13 14.73 9.30 -11.60
C ASP A 13 15.20 8.09 -10.75
N ILE A 14 14.34 7.57 -9.88
CA ILE A 14 14.63 6.41 -9.03
C ILE A 14 14.68 5.12 -9.85
N ALA A 15 13.67 4.86 -10.68
CA ALA A 15 13.53 3.64 -11.48
C ALA A 15 14.68 3.46 -12.48
N ASN A 16 15.23 4.56 -13.00
CA ASN A 16 16.34 4.55 -13.94
C ASN A 16 17.70 4.82 -13.28
N SER A 17 17.78 4.90 -11.94
CA SER A 17 19.00 5.19 -11.17
C SER A 17 19.74 6.44 -11.64
N ARG A 18 19.01 7.50 -12.04
CA ARG A 18 19.52 8.81 -12.47
C ARG A 18 19.07 9.91 -11.50
N PRO A 19 19.59 9.92 -10.25
CA PRO A 19 19.13 10.88 -9.26
C PRO A 19 19.67 12.29 -9.54
N GLU A 20 18.76 13.25 -9.77
CA GLU A 20 19.08 14.68 -9.94
C GLU A 20 18.99 15.47 -8.62
N THR A 21 18.33 14.92 -7.60
CA THR A 21 18.14 15.58 -6.30
C THR A 21 18.57 14.67 -5.16
N LEU A 22 18.75 15.25 -3.97
CA LEU A 22 19.07 14.46 -2.78
C LEU A 22 17.96 13.44 -2.46
N ILE A 23 16.69 13.79 -2.71
CA ILE A 23 15.55 12.90 -2.47
C ILE A 23 15.68 11.63 -3.33
N SER A 24 15.85 11.76 -4.64
CA SER A 24 16.02 10.61 -5.53
C SER A 24 17.33 9.86 -5.24
N ARG A 25 18.41 10.57 -4.87
CA ARG A 25 19.68 9.95 -4.49
C ARG A 25 19.57 9.07 -3.25
N VAL A 26 18.89 9.54 -2.21
CA VAL A 26 18.68 8.79 -0.96
C VAL A 26 17.81 7.56 -1.23
N ALA A 27 16.75 7.67 -2.02
CA ALA A 27 15.89 6.54 -2.38
C ALA A 27 16.67 5.46 -3.17
N VAL A 28 17.45 5.86 -4.18
CA VAL A 28 18.29 4.93 -4.95
C VAL A 28 19.34 4.26 -4.06
N ASN A 29 20.00 5.01 -3.15
CA ASN A 29 20.94 4.42 -2.20
C ASN A 29 20.25 3.43 -1.24
N ALA A 30 19.05 3.75 -0.76
CA ALA A 30 18.28 2.86 0.09
C ALA A 30 17.94 1.55 -0.62
N LEU A 31 17.57 1.59 -1.90
CA LEU A 31 17.37 0.38 -2.72
C LEU A 31 18.65 -0.45 -2.84
N ARG A 32 19.81 0.17 -3.08
CA ARG A 32 21.11 -0.53 -3.16
C ARG A 32 21.47 -1.23 -1.84
N LEU A 33 21.17 -0.58 -0.72
CA LEU A 33 21.40 -1.10 0.62
C LEU A 33 20.29 -2.06 1.10
N ARG A 34 19.36 -2.44 0.21
CA ARG A 34 18.21 -3.31 0.52
C ARG A 34 17.41 -2.81 1.74
N ARG A 35 17.30 -1.49 1.89
CA ARG A 35 16.47 -0.85 2.92
C ARG A 35 15.05 -0.66 2.39
N SER A 36 14.08 -0.59 3.30
CA SER A 36 12.68 -0.33 2.92
C SER A 36 12.55 1.02 2.22
N VAL A 37 11.97 1.01 1.01
CA VAL A 37 11.65 2.20 0.23
C VAL A 37 10.17 2.13 -0.15
N ILE A 38 9.40 3.15 0.21
CA ILE A 38 7.97 3.26 -0.09
C ILE A 38 7.77 4.49 -0.97
N LEU A 39 7.16 4.30 -2.14
CA LEU A 39 6.88 5.37 -3.10
C LEU A 39 5.37 5.57 -3.15
N VAL A 40 4.91 6.71 -2.61
CA VAL A 40 3.48 7.00 -2.52
C VAL A 40 3.01 7.75 -3.77
N LEU A 41 2.68 7.00 -4.83
CA LEU A 41 2.34 7.60 -6.13
C LEU A 41 1.02 8.36 -6.08
N ARG A 42 1.01 9.59 -6.59
CA ARG A 42 -0.21 10.39 -6.76
C ARG A 42 -0.24 10.95 -8.17
N GLU A 43 -0.88 10.22 -9.09
CA GLU A 43 -1.17 10.68 -10.44
C GLU A 43 -2.40 9.94 -11.02
N THR A 44 -3.13 10.58 -11.94
CA THR A 44 -4.19 9.94 -12.73
C THR A 44 -4.51 10.76 -13.99
N PRO A 45 -4.62 10.14 -15.18
CA PRO A 45 -4.37 8.74 -15.50
C PRO A 45 -2.87 8.40 -15.53
N LEU A 46 -2.53 7.11 -15.46
CA LEU A 46 -1.15 6.64 -15.63
C LEU A 46 -0.90 6.24 -17.08
N SER A 47 0.22 6.68 -17.64
CA SER A 47 0.69 6.19 -18.94
C SER A 47 1.40 4.85 -18.80
N THR A 48 1.57 4.13 -19.92
CA THR A 48 2.39 2.92 -19.97
C THR A 48 3.82 3.16 -19.46
N ILE A 49 4.37 4.36 -19.71
CA ILE A 49 5.73 4.72 -19.27
C ILE A 49 5.79 4.80 -17.74
N ASP A 50 4.77 5.35 -17.11
CA ASP A 50 4.68 5.46 -15.65
C ASP A 50 4.59 4.09 -15.00
N LEU A 51 3.76 3.21 -15.58
CA LEU A 51 3.61 1.82 -15.14
C LEU A 51 4.91 1.02 -15.29
N LEU A 52 5.64 1.21 -16.40
CA LEU A 52 6.95 0.58 -16.59
C LEU A 52 7.98 1.07 -15.57
N ASN A 53 7.98 2.36 -15.24
CA ASN A 53 8.86 2.90 -14.19
C ASN A 53 8.47 2.37 -12.81
N ALA A 54 7.17 2.31 -12.50
CA ALA A 54 6.67 1.71 -11.26
C ALA A 54 7.04 0.23 -11.14
N LEU A 55 6.92 -0.53 -12.24
CA LEU A 55 7.31 -1.94 -12.32
C LEU A 55 8.82 -2.11 -12.06
N LYS A 56 9.67 -1.31 -12.72
CA LYS A 56 11.13 -1.34 -12.51
C LYS A 56 11.48 -1.07 -11.04
N ALA A 57 10.89 -0.04 -10.45
CA ALA A 57 11.12 0.30 -9.04
C ALA A 57 10.63 -0.82 -8.10
N SER A 58 9.48 -1.43 -8.40
CA SER A 58 8.95 -2.58 -7.67
C SER A 58 9.89 -3.79 -7.70
N ILE A 59 10.38 -4.17 -8.89
CA ILE A 59 11.36 -5.25 -9.08
C ILE A 59 12.66 -4.97 -8.30
N ALA A 60 13.08 -3.70 -8.21
CA ALA A 60 14.25 -3.31 -7.44
C ALA A 60 14.07 -3.42 -5.91
N GLY A 61 12.84 -3.62 -5.44
CA GLY A 61 12.49 -3.77 -4.02
C GLY A 61 11.76 -2.58 -3.40
N ALA A 62 11.34 -1.59 -4.20
CA ALA A 62 10.48 -0.52 -3.69
C ALA A 62 9.03 -1.02 -3.52
N THR A 63 8.35 -0.57 -2.46
CA THR A 63 6.91 -0.73 -2.34
C THR A 63 6.21 0.41 -3.09
N ILE A 64 5.44 0.07 -4.12
CA ILE A 64 4.59 1.02 -4.84
C ILE A 64 3.24 1.11 -4.11
N LEU A 65 2.96 2.26 -3.51
CA LEU A 65 1.76 2.50 -2.72
C LEU A 65 1.01 3.69 -3.33
N PRO A 66 0.07 3.52 -4.26
CA PRO A 66 -0.67 4.65 -4.79
C PRO A 66 -1.51 5.31 -3.68
N ALA A 67 -1.66 6.63 -3.74
CA ALA A 67 -2.55 7.40 -2.87
C ALA A 67 -4.03 7.19 -3.25
N SER A 68 -4.46 5.93 -3.21
CA SER A 68 -5.80 5.45 -3.55
C SER A 68 -6.50 4.97 -2.27
N PRO A 69 -7.18 5.87 -1.54
CA PRO A 69 -7.80 5.53 -0.27
C PRO A 69 -9.01 4.60 -0.46
N ALA A 70 -9.21 3.68 0.49
CA ALA A 70 -10.36 2.79 0.48
C ALA A 70 -11.57 3.40 1.20
N PHE A 71 -12.77 2.92 0.87
CA PHE A 71 -14.04 3.42 1.44
C PHE A 71 -14.75 2.41 2.34
N TYR A 72 -14.22 1.20 2.52
CA TYR A 72 -14.87 0.14 3.31
C TYR A 72 -15.07 0.51 4.79
N HIS A 73 -14.38 1.53 5.28
CA HIS A 73 -14.49 2.02 6.65
C HIS A 73 -15.46 3.19 6.81
N ALA A 74 -16.22 3.53 5.76
CA ALA A 74 -17.19 4.62 5.72
C ALA A 74 -16.60 5.95 6.24
N PRO A 75 -15.55 6.48 5.59
CA PRO A 75 -14.93 7.75 5.99
C PRO A 75 -15.95 8.89 5.95
N SER A 76 -15.93 9.74 6.96
CA SER A 76 -16.83 10.89 7.14
C SER A 76 -16.16 12.21 6.77
N LYS A 77 -14.82 12.27 6.88
CA LYS A 77 -14.00 13.45 6.63
C LYS A 77 -12.89 13.12 5.65
N ILE A 78 -12.39 14.15 4.97
CA ILE A 78 -11.21 14.02 4.09
C ILE A 78 -10.00 13.49 4.87
N LEU A 79 -9.85 13.89 6.13
CA LEU A 79 -8.77 13.39 6.99
C LEU A 79 -8.82 11.88 7.18
N ASP A 80 -10.00 11.26 7.23
CA ASP A 80 -10.13 9.80 7.37
C ASP A 80 -9.51 9.07 6.14
N LEU A 81 -9.63 9.66 4.95
CA LEU A 81 -9.01 9.15 3.72
C LEU A 81 -7.47 9.31 3.76
N VAL A 82 -6.99 10.42 4.29
CA VAL A 82 -5.55 10.68 4.47
C VAL A 82 -4.98 9.69 5.49
N ASP A 83 -5.65 9.49 6.62
CA ASP A 83 -5.28 8.56 7.68
C ASP A 83 -5.23 7.11 7.17
N PHE A 84 -6.12 6.73 6.26
CA PHE A 84 -6.03 5.43 5.60
C PHE A 84 -4.72 5.25 4.83
N VAL A 85 -4.32 6.23 4.00
CA VAL A 85 -3.08 6.15 3.20
C VAL A 85 -1.85 6.16 4.11
N ILE A 86 -1.81 7.07 5.09
CA ILE A 86 -0.74 7.14 6.10
C ILE A 86 -0.66 5.81 6.86
N GLY A 87 -1.80 5.24 7.23
CA GLY A 87 -1.87 3.97 7.94
C GLY A 87 -1.26 2.83 7.13
N LYS A 88 -1.56 2.75 5.83
CA LYS A 88 -0.90 1.76 4.95
C LYS A 88 0.61 1.97 4.86
N VAL A 89 1.09 3.21 4.87
CA VAL A 89 2.54 3.49 4.93
C VAL A 89 3.13 2.99 6.26
N LEU A 90 2.48 3.28 7.38
CA LEU A 90 2.94 2.84 8.71
C LEU A 90 2.90 1.31 8.86
N ASP A 91 1.90 0.65 8.30
CA ASP A 91 1.80 -0.82 8.25
C ASP A 91 3.02 -1.43 7.53
N VAL A 92 3.42 -0.87 6.37
CA VAL A 92 4.61 -1.33 5.62
C VAL A 92 5.91 -1.05 6.38
N LEU A 93 5.97 0.03 7.16
CA LEU A 93 7.11 0.32 8.04
C LEU A 93 7.13 -0.54 9.31
N GLY A 94 6.09 -1.33 9.59
CA GLY A 94 5.97 -2.14 10.81
C GLY A 94 5.71 -1.32 12.07
N VAL A 95 5.23 -0.08 11.94
CA VAL A 95 4.91 0.79 13.09
C VAL A 95 3.48 0.49 13.55
N LYS A 96 3.30 0.16 14.83
CA LYS A 96 1.96 -0.10 15.39
C LYS A 96 1.16 1.20 15.48
N HIS A 97 -0.06 1.20 14.94
CA HIS A 97 -0.99 2.34 14.99
C HIS A 97 -2.46 1.89 14.85
N ASN A 98 -3.39 2.79 15.19
CA ASN A 98 -4.85 2.59 15.13
C ASN A 98 -5.59 3.71 14.37
N ILE A 99 -4.90 4.47 13.49
CA ILE A 99 -5.46 5.67 12.81
C ILE A 99 -6.53 5.38 11.75
N TYR A 100 -6.69 4.14 11.28
CA TYR A 100 -7.78 3.77 10.39
C TYR A 100 -8.39 2.42 10.80
N ARG A 101 -9.65 2.19 10.43
CA ARG A 101 -10.32 0.92 10.67
C ARG A 101 -9.77 -0.14 9.71
N ARG A 102 -9.10 -1.16 10.23
CA ARG A 102 -8.67 -2.32 9.44
C ARG A 102 -9.86 -3.19 9.05
N TRP A 103 -9.79 -3.79 7.87
CA TRP A 103 -10.73 -4.84 7.47
C TRP A 103 -10.59 -6.04 8.40
N LYS A 104 -11.71 -6.52 8.97
CA LYS A 104 -11.74 -7.67 9.91
C LYS A 104 -12.30 -8.95 9.28
N GLY A 105 -12.56 -8.95 7.97
CA GLY A 105 -13.32 -10.02 7.32
C GLY A 105 -14.81 -9.94 7.66
N TYR A 106 -15.58 -10.85 7.07
CA TYR A 106 -16.86 -11.22 7.63
C TYR A 106 -16.57 -11.92 8.96
N GLY A 107 -17.20 -11.50 10.06
CA GLY A 107 -17.11 -12.26 11.30
C GLY A 107 -17.43 -13.72 11.02
N ALA A 108 -16.81 -14.66 11.75
CA ALA A 108 -17.23 -16.05 11.72
C ALA A 108 -18.76 -16.07 11.74
N THR A 109 -19.39 -16.65 10.72
CA THR A 109 -20.83 -16.83 10.70
C THR A 109 -21.22 -17.36 12.07
N GLN A 110 -22.12 -16.68 12.79
CA GLN A 110 -22.67 -17.20 14.04
C GLN A 110 -23.69 -18.32 13.77
N GLY A 111 -23.36 -19.16 12.81
CA GLY A 111 -23.92 -20.46 12.50
C GLY A 111 -22.73 -21.27 12.05
N GLY A 112 -22.55 -22.46 12.63
CA GLY A 112 -21.46 -23.37 12.32
C GLY A 112 -21.25 -23.56 10.82
N THR A 113 -20.19 -24.26 10.44
CA THR A 113 -19.96 -24.53 9.02
C THR A 113 -21.22 -25.18 8.42
N LEU A 114 -21.50 -24.94 7.13
CA LEU A 114 -22.59 -25.60 6.44
C LEU A 114 -22.51 -27.13 6.64
N CYS A 115 -21.29 -27.67 6.75
CA CYS A 115 -21.01 -29.03 7.15
C CYS A 115 -21.52 -29.36 8.58
N ASP A 116 -21.24 -28.54 9.59
CA ASP A 116 -21.79 -28.72 10.94
C ASP A 116 -23.33 -28.69 10.94
N GLN A 117 -23.94 -27.85 10.11
CA GLN A 117 -25.40 -27.74 9.99
C GLN A 117 -26.03 -28.92 9.24
N LEU A 118 -25.33 -29.48 8.25
CA LEU A 118 -25.80 -30.60 7.43
C LEU A 118 -25.55 -31.97 8.08
N PHE A 119 -24.47 -32.12 8.84
CA PHE A 119 -24.07 -33.39 9.46
C PHE A 119 -24.43 -33.50 10.96
N SER A 120 -25.13 -32.51 11.53
CA SER A 120 -25.73 -32.62 12.88
C SER A 120 -27.21 -33.05 12.84
N GLN A 121 -27.78 -33.32 11.66
CA GLN A 121 -29.14 -33.85 11.47
C GLN A 121 -29.10 -35.23 10.81
N GLU A 122 -28.49 -36.21 11.46
CA GLU A 122 -28.61 -37.66 11.25
C GLU A 122 -27.75 -38.24 12.40
N ASP A 123 -28.29 -38.84 13.47
CA ASP A 123 -29.14 -40.02 13.51
C ASP A 123 -30.09 -40.05 14.75
N PRO A 124 -31.23 -40.76 14.68
CA PRO A 124 -32.08 -41.15 15.83
C PRO A 124 -31.46 -42.20 16.75
#